data_AF-A0A9N9RML7-F1
#
_entry.id   AF-A0A9N9RML7-F1
#
_cell.length_a   1.000
_cell.length_b   1.000
_cell.length_c   1.000
_cell.angle_alpha   90.00
_cell.angle_beta   90.00
_cell.angle_gamma   90.00
#
_symmetry.space_group_name_H-M   'P 1'
#
loop_
_entity.id
_entity.type
_entity.pdbx_description
1 polymer ?
#
loop_
_entity_poly.entity_id
_entity_poly.type
_entity_poly.pdbx_seq_one_letter_code
_entity_poly.pdbx_strand_id
1 'polypeptide(L)'
;MRSSINFLRLQITSMALIILSISASAQITEVKTLPSFECLVSYAKLQGIKDINTPVLNEDIKYDSTMPECTTARQNLISRVRTEIRSRINEVEILPRYSNCIYEKLTGTESFVHSVIKAAIFEHFDENNNSINRTISSILKEINNSIQICRQEDEVGNEFDTIFNSTFDGTRNLTKHEEYCIKKYLIKNNLIDIYTYDIDPNPHNINVTGLNCEEMIRKSNEEVYDQLSTVYFQKPNLSNDEKVECAVEKFREADYFDLVMKINALSTLNITSEQKIIERENFIQIFSNITSKIATC
;
A
#
# COMPACT_ATOMS: atom_id res chain seq x y z
N MET A 1 14.27 -1.54 16.94
CA MET A 1 13.50 -1.34 15.68
C MET A 1 14.09 -0.28 14.74
N ARG A 2 14.31 1.01 15.13
CA ARG A 2 14.95 2.00 14.22
C ARG A 2 16.32 1.55 13.66
N SER A 3 17.13 0.85 14.47
CA SER A 3 18.42 0.27 14.03
C SER A 3 18.24 -0.82 12.97
N SER A 4 17.32 -1.77 13.19
CA SER A 4 17.00 -2.87 12.27
C SER A 4 16.44 -2.39 10.93
N ILE A 5 15.73 -1.26 10.89
CA ILE A 5 15.18 -0.66 9.66
C ILE A 5 16.27 0.05 8.84
N ASN A 6 17.18 0.78 9.49
CA ASN A 6 18.31 1.37 8.80
C ASN A 6 19.27 0.28 8.27
N PHE A 7 19.37 -0.86 8.98
CA PHE A 7 20.06 -2.04 8.52
C PHE A 7 19.33 -2.71 7.35
N LEU A 8 17.99 -2.86 7.39
CA LEU A 8 17.18 -3.33 6.26
C LEU A 8 17.36 -2.46 5.01
N ARG A 9 17.34 -1.13 5.20
CA ARG A 9 17.63 -0.17 4.15
C ARG A 9 19.02 -0.42 3.58
N LEU A 10 20.05 -0.52 4.42
CA LEU A 10 21.42 -0.78 3.99
C LEU A 10 21.55 -2.11 3.23
N GLN A 11 20.93 -3.19 3.72
CA GLN A 11 20.96 -4.53 3.12
C GLN A 11 20.19 -4.63 1.81
N ILE A 12 19.06 -3.94 1.67
CA ILE A 12 18.32 -3.88 0.41
C ILE A 12 18.99 -2.89 -0.58
N THR A 13 19.64 -1.84 -0.09
CA THR A 13 20.47 -0.97 -0.95
C THR A 13 21.69 -1.73 -1.47
N SER A 14 22.34 -2.53 -0.62
CA SER A 14 23.39 -3.46 -1.06
C SER A 14 22.83 -4.55 -1.96
N MET A 15 21.60 -5.02 -1.78
CA MET A 15 20.93 -5.93 -2.71
C MET A 15 20.74 -5.30 -4.08
N ALA A 16 20.25 -4.06 -4.18
CA ALA A 16 20.12 -3.37 -5.46
C ALA A 16 21.49 -3.28 -6.15
N LEU A 17 22.55 -2.95 -5.39
CA LEU A 17 23.93 -2.92 -5.88
C LEU A 17 24.52 -4.31 -6.21
N ILE A 18 24.08 -5.37 -5.53
CA ILE A 18 24.50 -6.76 -5.75
C ILE A 18 23.80 -7.36 -6.96
N ILE A 19 22.49 -7.15 -7.11
CA ILE A 19 21.72 -7.55 -8.30
C ILE A 19 22.28 -6.86 -9.54
N LEU A 20 22.70 -5.60 -9.41
CA LEU A 20 23.43 -4.85 -10.44
C LEU A 20 24.82 -5.46 -10.71
N SER A 21 25.65 -5.68 -9.70
CA SER A 21 26.97 -6.30 -9.93
C SER A 21 26.92 -7.73 -10.49
N ILE A 22 25.81 -8.47 -10.33
CA ILE A 22 25.55 -9.75 -11.01
C ILE A 22 25.27 -9.56 -12.51
N SER A 23 24.71 -8.42 -12.95
CA SER A 23 24.59 -8.05 -14.37
C SER A 23 25.90 -7.56 -14.98
N ALA A 24 26.77 -6.90 -14.20
CA ALA A 24 28.08 -6.43 -14.68
C ALA A 24 29.17 -7.52 -14.72
N SER A 25 29.13 -8.50 -13.81
CA SER A 25 30.13 -9.57 -13.73
C SER A 25 29.66 -10.86 -14.41
N ALA A 26 29.56 -10.84 -15.73
CA ALA A 26 29.49 -12.06 -16.55
C ALA A 26 30.85 -12.80 -16.55
N GLN A 27 31.30 -13.27 -15.39
CA GLN A 27 32.33 -14.29 -15.23
C GLN A 27 31.92 -15.25 -14.10
N ILE A 28 30.75 -15.88 -14.24
CA ILE A 28 30.39 -17.09 -13.49
C ILE A 28 30.14 -18.16 -14.54
N THR A 29 30.89 -19.26 -14.46
CA THR A 29 31.02 -20.37 -15.42
C THR A 29 29.74 -21.21 -15.65
N GLU A 30 28.57 -20.72 -15.28
CA GLU A 30 27.25 -21.30 -15.57
C GLU A 30 26.45 -20.39 -16.54
N VAL A 31 27.06 -20.01 -17.66
CA VAL A 31 26.50 -19.10 -18.68
C VAL A 31 25.56 -19.83 -19.65
N LYS A 32 24.40 -20.31 -19.16
CA LYS A 32 23.28 -20.75 -20.04
C LYS A 32 21.90 -20.22 -19.64
N THR A 33 21.77 -19.42 -18.59
CA THR A 33 20.45 -19.09 -18.00
C THR A 33 20.10 -17.61 -17.93
N LEU A 34 21.03 -16.70 -18.24
CA LEU A 34 20.77 -15.25 -18.28
C LEU A 34 20.31 -14.83 -19.69
N PRO A 35 19.31 -13.95 -19.80
CA PRO A 35 18.86 -13.44 -21.10
C PRO A 35 19.98 -12.67 -21.76
N SER A 36 20.08 -12.78 -23.09
CA SER A 36 21.01 -11.94 -23.83
C SER A 36 20.63 -10.48 -23.63
N PHE A 37 21.61 -9.61 -23.80
CA PHE A 37 21.42 -8.18 -23.69
C PHE A 37 20.30 -7.69 -24.65
N GLU A 38 20.26 -8.22 -25.87
CA GLU A 38 19.24 -7.93 -26.88
C GLU A 38 17.84 -8.39 -26.46
N CYS A 39 17.74 -9.54 -25.77
CA CYS A 39 16.48 -9.99 -25.17
C CYS A 39 15.96 -8.99 -24.13
N LEU A 40 16.86 -8.44 -23.29
CA LEU A 40 16.50 -7.46 -22.26
C LEU A 40 16.04 -6.12 -22.84
N VAL A 41 16.72 -5.62 -23.87
CA VAL A 41 16.32 -4.39 -24.57
C VAL A 41 14.97 -4.56 -25.26
N SER A 42 14.78 -5.67 -25.98
CA SER A 42 13.52 -5.95 -26.68
C SER A 42 12.37 -6.10 -25.68
N TYR A 43 12.60 -6.76 -24.55
CA TYR A 43 11.64 -6.82 -23.45
C TYR A 43 11.31 -5.44 -22.87
N ALA A 44 12.31 -4.62 -22.56
CA ALA A 44 12.11 -3.28 -22.03
C ALA A 44 11.25 -2.43 -22.98
N LYS A 45 11.48 -2.53 -24.30
CA LYS A 45 10.67 -1.87 -25.33
C LYS A 45 9.23 -2.36 -25.35
N LEU A 46 8.98 -3.67 -25.29
CA LEU A 46 7.63 -4.23 -25.20
C LEU A 46 6.85 -3.71 -23.99
N GLN A 47 7.53 -3.53 -22.85
CA GLN A 47 6.95 -2.98 -21.63
C GLN A 47 6.82 -1.46 -21.66
N GLY A 48 7.10 -0.81 -22.80
CA GLY A 48 7.02 0.64 -22.95
C GLY A 48 8.11 1.39 -22.18
N ILE A 49 9.17 0.72 -21.72
CA ILE A 49 10.30 1.36 -21.04
C ILE A 49 11.10 2.14 -22.09
N LYS A 50 10.97 3.47 -22.03
CA LYS A 50 11.73 4.40 -22.87
C LYS A 50 12.67 5.22 -21.99
N ASP A 51 13.86 5.54 -22.52
CA ASP A 51 14.73 6.56 -21.95
C ASP A 51 15.34 7.37 -23.09
N ILE A 52 15.07 8.68 -23.09
CA ILE A 52 15.57 9.61 -24.13
C ILE A 52 17.10 9.69 -24.14
N ASN A 53 17.75 9.30 -23.03
CA ASN A 53 19.20 9.35 -22.87
C ASN A 53 19.89 8.02 -23.16
N THR A 54 19.15 6.98 -23.56
CA THR A 54 19.71 5.66 -23.86
C THR A 54 19.38 5.28 -25.30
N PRO A 55 20.25 5.62 -26.27
CA PRO A 55 20.00 5.41 -27.70
C PRO A 55 19.55 3.98 -28.04
N VAL A 56 20.10 2.98 -27.35
CA VAL A 56 19.78 1.56 -27.60
C VAL A 56 18.32 1.19 -27.28
N LEU A 57 17.67 1.93 -26.36
CA LEU A 57 16.24 1.79 -26.03
C LEU A 57 15.36 2.51 -27.07
N ASN A 58 15.98 3.34 -27.93
CA ASN A 58 15.31 4.13 -28.97
C ASN A 58 15.65 3.66 -30.40
N GLU A 59 16.66 2.81 -30.59
CA GLU A 59 17.04 2.24 -31.89
C GLU A 59 16.14 1.07 -32.32
N ASP A 60 15.94 0.89 -33.63
CA ASP A 60 15.19 -0.24 -34.21
C ASP A 60 16.01 -1.54 -34.22
N ILE A 61 16.32 -2.07 -33.05
CA ILE A 61 16.93 -3.40 -32.92
C ILE A 61 15.86 -4.44 -33.25
N LYS A 62 16.01 -5.11 -34.41
CA LYS A 62 15.18 -6.24 -34.83
C LYS A 62 15.53 -7.50 -34.06
N TYR A 63 15.10 -7.56 -32.80
CA TYR A 63 15.22 -8.77 -31.99
C TYR A 63 13.85 -9.20 -31.47
N ASP A 64 13.47 -10.45 -31.73
CA ASP A 64 12.18 -11.00 -31.37
C ASP A 64 12.18 -11.51 -29.91
N SER A 65 11.69 -10.67 -28.99
CA SER A 65 11.54 -11.01 -27.58
C SER A 65 10.46 -12.05 -27.28
N THR A 66 9.70 -12.48 -28.30
CA THR A 66 8.75 -13.59 -28.19
C THR A 66 9.41 -14.95 -28.44
N MET A 67 10.68 -14.98 -28.87
CA MET A 67 11.43 -16.23 -29.00
C MET A 67 11.42 -17.02 -27.67
N PRO A 68 11.22 -18.35 -27.72
CA PRO A 68 11.14 -19.18 -26.52
C PRO A 68 12.37 -19.04 -25.60
N GLU A 69 13.55 -18.85 -26.19
CA GLU A 69 14.82 -18.67 -25.49
C GLU A 69 14.82 -17.37 -24.66
N CYS A 70 14.47 -16.24 -25.26
CA CYS A 70 14.34 -14.97 -24.51
C CYS A 70 13.24 -15.03 -23.46
N THR A 71 12.10 -15.66 -23.77
CA THR A 71 11.00 -15.78 -22.81
C THR A 71 11.42 -16.61 -21.59
N THR A 72 12.10 -17.72 -21.81
CA THR A 72 12.62 -18.60 -20.74
C THR A 72 13.68 -17.88 -19.92
N ALA A 73 14.65 -17.24 -20.59
CA ALA A 73 15.71 -16.53 -19.90
C ALA A 73 15.19 -15.31 -19.11
N ARG A 74 14.16 -14.62 -19.63
CA ARG A 74 13.43 -13.58 -18.90
C ARG A 74 12.75 -14.13 -17.65
N GLN A 75 11.99 -15.21 -17.78
CA GLN A 75 11.31 -15.83 -16.62
C GLN A 75 12.31 -16.26 -15.55
N ASN A 76 13.46 -16.81 -15.96
CA ASN A 76 14.55 -17.15 -15.05
C ASN A 76 15.12 -15.91 -14.35
N LEU A 77 15.33 -14.82 -15.08
CA LEU A 77 15.80 -13.56 -14.48
C LEU A 77 14.80 -13.01 -13.46
N ILE A 78 13.50 -12.96 -13.81
CA ILE A 78 12.44 -12.52 -12.89
C ILE A 78 12.41 -13.40 -11.63
N SER A 79 12.48 -14.71 -11.81
CA SER A 79 12.52 -15.68 -10.70
C SER A 79 13.74 -15.48 -9.81
N ARG A 80 14.91 -15.21 -10.41
CA ARG A 80 16.15 -14.94 -9.69
C ARG A 80 16.06 -13.64 -8.90
N VAL A 81 15.54 -12.56 -9.50
CA VAL A 81 15.29 -11.28 -8.81
C VAL A 81 14.36 -11.50 -7.61
N ARG A 82 13.26 -12.23 -7.77
CA ARG A 82 12.34 -12.57 -6.66
C ARG A 82 13.01 -13.37 -5.56
N THR A 83 13.82 -14.36 -5.93
CA THR A 83 14.57 -15.19 -4.97
C THR A 83 15.56 -14.34 -4.17
N GLU A 84 16.28 -13.45 -4.84
CA GLU A 84 17.24 -12.56 -4.19
C GLU A 84 16.54 -11.56 -3.25
N ILE A 85 15.42 -10.96 -3.67
CA ILE A 85 14.58 -10.11 -2.81
C ILE A 85 14.23 -10.87 -1.52
N ARG A 86 13.75 -12.11 -1.64
CA ARG A 86 13.36 -12.90 -0.47
C ARG A 86 14.55 -13.26 0.42
N SER A 87 15.69 -13.63 -0.16
CA SER A 87 16.92 -13.91 0.60
C SER A 87 17.32 -12.71 1.44
N ARG A 88 17.32 -11.51 0.85
CA ARG A 88 17.80 -10.28 1.49
C ARG A 88 16.85 -9.75 2.55
N ILE A 89 15.55 -9.90 2.32
CA ILE A 89 14.54 -9.64 3.35
C ILE A 89 14.77 -10.57 4.56
N ASN A 90 15.11 -11.85 4.33
CA ASN A 90 15.36 -12.83 5.39
C ASN A 90 16.71 -12.63 6.12
N GLU A 91 17.70 -12.03 5.48
CA GLU A 91 18.99 -11.67 6.10
C GLU A 91 18.86 -10.57 7.16
N VAL A 92 17.72 -9.88 7.19
CA VAL A 92 17.45 -8.82 8.15
C VAL A 92 16.57 -9.36 9.25
N GLU A 93 16.93 -9.08 10.50
CA GLU A 93 16.10 -9.35 11.68
C GLU A 93 14.84 -8.48 11.71
N ILE A 94 13.89 -8.82 10.84
CA ILE A 94 12.51 -8.32 10.84
C ILE A 94 11.56 -9.46 11.17
N LEU A 95 10.42 -9.14 11.79
CA LEU A 95 9.40 -10.16 12.07
C LEU A 95 8.91 -10.80 10.76
N PRO A 96 8.67 -12.12 10.72
CA PRO A 96 8.26 -12.84 9.51
C PRO A 96 7.00 -12.29 8.80
N ARG A 97 6.10 -11.62 9.54
CA ARG A 97 4.94 -10.96 8.96
C ARG A 97 5.30 -9.75 8.09
N TYR A 98 6.33 -8.99 8.49
CA TYR A 98 6.83 -7.86 7.70
C TYR A 98 7.56 -8.34 6.44
N SER A 99 8.34 -9.42 6.56
CA SER A 99 9.10 -9.95 5.42
C SER A 99 8.17 -10.42 4.30
N ASN A 100 7.08 -11.11 4.63
CA ASN A 100 6.09 -11.55 3.65
C ASN A 100 5.36 -10.36 3.00
N CYS A 101 4.88 -9.39 3.79
CA CYS A 101 4.22 -8.20 3.24
C CYS A 101 5.14 -7.41 2.30
N ILE A 102 6.41 -7.17 2.70
CA ILE A 102 7.37 -6.43 1.87
C ILE A 102 7.63 -7.20 0.57
N TYR A 103 7.81 -8.51 0.66
CA TYR A 103 7.99 -9.37 -0.51
C TYR A 103 6.77 -9.28 -1.45
N GLU A 104 5.56 -9.38 -0.93
CA GLU A 104 4.33 -9.28 -1.72
C GLU A 104 4.17 -7.90 -2.37
N LYS A 105 4.44 -6.81 -1.66
CA LYS A 105 4.38 -5.45 -2.23
C LYS A 105 5.43 -5.22 -3.32
N LEU A 106 6.62 -5.77 -3.17
CA LEU A 106 7.69 -5.63 -4.16
C LEU A 106 7.54 -6.57 -5.36
N THR A 107 6.90 -7.73 -5.20
CA THR A 107 6.83 -8.75 -6.26
C THR A 107 5.45 -8.95 -6.86
N GLY A 108 4.42 -8.40 -6.20
CA GLY A 108 3.02 -8.42 -6.63
C GLY A 108 2.74 -7.49 -7.81
N THR A 109 3.59 -6.49 -8.06
CA THR A 109 3.58 -5.72 -9.30
C THR A 109 4.80 -6.05 -10.16
N GLU A 110 4.61 -6.11 -11.48
CA GLU A 110 5.74 -6.27 -12.41
C GLU A 110 6.62 -5.00 -12.46
N SER A 111 6.12 -3.86 -11.96
CA SER A 111 6.81 -2.56 -12.00
C SER A 111 8.18 -2.57 -11.32
N PHE A 112 8.27 -3.18 -10.13
CA PHE A 112 9.53 -3.23 -9.38
C PHE A 112 10.56 -4.08 -10.12
N VAL A 113 10.12 -5.24 -10.63
CA VAL A 113 10.96 -6.14 -11.44
C VAL A 113 11.43 -5.45 -12.73
N HIS A 114 10.56 -4.66 -13.38
CA HIS A 114 10.92 -3.86 -14.55
C HIS A 114 11.96 -2.79 -14.22
N SER A 115 11.83 -2.12 -13.08
CA SER A 115 12.82 -1.14 -12.61
C SER A 115 14.19 -1.80 -12.38
N VAL A 116 14.22 -3.00 -11.83
CA VAL A 116 15.46 -3.79 -11.67
C VAL A 116 16.07 -4.16 -13.02
N ILE A 117 15.28 -4.63 -13.97
CA ILE A 117 15.75 -4.95 -15.34
C ILE A 117 16.27 -3.70 -16.05
N LYS A 118 15.58 -2.57 -15.91
CA LYS A 118 16.00 -1.28 -16.48
C LYS A 118 17.37 -0.86 -15.94
N ALA A 119 17.59 -1.03 -14.63
CA ALA A 119 18.86 -0.70 -14.01
C ALA A 119 20.01 -1.60 -14.52
N ALA A 120 19.75 -2.90 -14.69
CA ALA A 120 20.72 -3.84 -15.27
C ALA A 120 21.09 -3.50 -16.73
N ILE A 121 20.13 -3.03 -17.53
CA ILE A 121 20.39 -2.55 -18.89
C ILE A 121 21.34 -1.34 -18.86
N PHE A 122 21.09 -0.36 -17.99
CA PHE A 122 21.92 0.85 -17.92
C PHE A 122 23.35 0.58 -17.45
N GLU A 123 23.53 -0.32 -16.49
CA GLU A 123 24.85 -0.73 -16.03
C GLU A 123 25.68 -1.37 -17.15
N HIS A 124 25.05 -2.15 -18.04
CA HIS A 124 25.74 -2.78 -19.16
C HIS A 124 26.33 -1.77 -20.17
N PHE A 125 25.73 -0.59 -20.30
CA PHE A 125 26.20 0.43 -21.25
C PHE A 125 27.27 1.35 -20.71
N ASP A 126 27.58 1.28 -19.41
CA ASP A 126 28.41 2.28 -18.74
C ASP A 126 27.94 3.73 -19.05
N GLU A 127 26.65 3.88 -19.39
CA GLU A 127 26.07 5.11 -19.89
C GLU A 127 25.56 5.93 -18.72
N ASN A 128 26.14 7.12 -18.58
CA ASN A 128 25.66 8.25 -17.79
C ASN A 128 25.16 7.85 -16.39
N ASN A 129 26.09 7.84 -15.42
CA ASN A 129 25.84 7.64 -13.98
C ASN A 129 24.52 8.25 -13.46
N ASN A 130 24.06 9.36 -14.04
CA ASN A 130 22.79 9.99 -13.74
C ASN A 130 21.56 9.10 -13.99
N SER A 131 21.48 8.34 -15.09
CA SER A 131 20.33 7.47 -15.42
C SER A 131 20.26 6.23 -14.53
N ILE A 132 21.41 5.61 -14.26
CA ILE A 132 21.56 4.54 -13.27
C ILE A 132 21.13 5.05 -11.89
N ASN A 133 21.69 6.18 -11.43
CA ASN A 133 21.38 6.75 -10.12
C ASN A 133 19.90 7.11 -9.96
N ARG A 134 19.24 7.64 -10.99
CA ARG A 134 17.78 7.89 -10.97
C ARG A 134 16.99 6.60 -10.82
N THR A 135 17.36 5.56 -11.55
CA THR A 135 16.66 4.26 -11.51
C THR A 135 16.86 3.59 -10.15
N ILE A 136 18.09 3.58 -9.63
CA ILE A 136 18.40 3.14 -8.26
C ILE A 136 17.58 3.93 -7.25
N SER A 137 17.52 5.26 -7.37
CA SER A 137 16.73 6.10 -6.46
C SER A 137 15.23 5.75 -6.50
N SER A 138 14.68 5.42 -7.68
CA SER A 138 13.29 4.96 -7.82
C SER A 138 13.07 3.61 -7.12
N ILE A 139 13.96 2.64 -7.36
CA ILE A 139 13.93 1.32 -6.71
C ILE A 139 13.97 1.48 -5.18
N LEU A 140 14.90 2.30 -4.66
CA LEU A 140 15.02 2.57 -3.24
C LEU A 140 13.78 3.26 -2.66
N LYS A 141 13.13 4.13 -3.44
CA LYS A 141 11.87 4.76 -3.04
C LYS A 141 10.74 3.72 -2.93
N GLU A 142 10.62 2.81 -3.90
CA GLU A 142 9.61 1.74 -3.87
C GLU A 142 9.83 0.78 -2.69
N ILE A 143 11.08 0.42 -2.39
CA ILE A 143 11.43 -0.36 -1.21
C ILE A 143 11.03 0.37 0.07
N ASN A 144 11.41 1.65 0.19
CA ASN A 144 11.08 2.43 1.39
C ASN A 144 9.57 2.56 1.57
N ASN A 145 8.82 2.79 0.50
CA ASN A 145 7.37 2.84 0.53
C ASN A 145 6.78 1.50 0.98
N SER A 146 7.25 0.38 0.41
CA SER A 146 6.77 -0.96 0.80
C SER A 146 7.03 -1.26 2.28
N ILE A 147 8.22 -0.89 2.79
CA ILE A 147 8.54 -1.00 4.22
C ILE A 147 7.59 -0.14 5.07
N GLN A 148 7.33 1.11 4.66
CA GLN A 148 6.41 1.97 5.42
C GLN A 148 4.99 1.41 5.44
N ILE A 149 4.47 1.00 4.27
CA ILE A 149 3.12 0.42 4.15
C ILE A 149 2.99 -0.82 5.02
N CYS A 150 3.93 -1.77 4.91
CA CYS A 150 3.89 -3.01 5.70
C CYS A 150 4.06 -2.79 7.20
N ARG A 151 4.74 -1.70 7.59
CA ARG A 151 4.83 -1.31 8.98
C ARG A 151 3.50 -0.75 9.49
N GLN A 152 2.89 0.15 8.72
CA GLN A 152 1.59 0.72 9.06
C GLN A 152 0.52 -0.39 9.14
N GLU A 153 0.51 -1.31 8.18
CA GLU A 153 -0.36 -2.49 8.16
C GLU A 153 -0.31 -3.29 9.47
N ASP A 154 0.87 -3.48 10.06
CA ASP A 154 0.98 -4.17 11.34
C ASP A 154 0.57 -3.33 12.56
N GLU A 155 0.84 -2.02 12.48
CA GLU A 155 0.52 -1.07 13.56
C GLU A 155 -0.98 -0.77 13.63
N VAL A 156 -1.69 -0.78 12.49
CA VAL A 156 -3.08 -0.27 12.38
C VAL A 156 -4.02 -1.16 11.55
N GLY A 157 -3.54 -2.21 10.89
CA GLY A 157 -4.38 -3.10 10.09
C GLY A 157 -5.30 -3.97 10.93
N ASN A 158 -4.87 -4.32 12.14
CA ASN A 158 -5.72 -5.06 13.09
C ASN A 158 -6.92 -4.22 13.53
N GLU A 159 -6.78 -2.91 13.61
CA GLU A 159 -7.85 -1.97 13.93
C GLU A 159 -8.88 -1.95 12.80
N PHE A 160 -8.45 -1.97 11.53
CA PHE A 160 -9.37 -2.16 10.41
C PHE A 160 -10.13 -3.47 10.54
N ASP A 161 -9.42 -4.60 10.76
CA ASP A 161 -10.08 -5.90 10.94
C ASP A 161 -11.00 -5.91 12.16
N THR A 162 -10.63 -5.20 13.22
CA THR A 162 -11.47 -5.10 14.41
C THR A 162 -12.72 -4.33 14.10
N ILE A 163 -12.67 -3.21 13.36
CA ILE A 163 -13.87 -2.44 13.00
C ILE A 163 -14.70 -3.19 11.96
N PHE A 164 -14.06 -3.75 10.94
CA PHE A 164 -14.72 -4.43 9.83
C PHE A 164 -15.30 -5.79 10.25
N ASN A 165 -14.60 -6.55 11.11
CA ASN A 165 -15.03 -7.87 11.58
C ASN A 165 -15.59 -7.83 13.00
N SER A 166 -15.52 -6.70 13.72
CA SER A 166 -16.59 -6.40 14.66
C SER A 166 -17.81 -6.32 13.76
N THR A 167 -18.47 -7.46 13.60
CA THR A 167 -19.91 -7.45 13.51
C THR A 167 -20.31 -6.34 14.45
N PHE A 168 -20.97 -5.31 13.90
CA PHE A 168 -21.98 -4.60 14.65
C PHE A 168 -22.77 -5.72 15.30
N ASP A 169 -22.38 -6.05 16.53
CA ASP A 169 -22.76 -7.30 17.16
C ASP A 169 -24.27 -7.20 17.11
N GLY A 170 -24.96 -8.22 16.59
CA GLY A 170 -26.38 -8.13 16.18
C GLY A 170 -27.35 -7.72 17.30
N THR A 171 -26.83 -7.29 18.44
CA THR A 171 -27.43 -6.58 19.56
C THR A 171 -27.78 -5.11 19.27
N ARG A 172 -27.05 -4.36 18.42
CA ARG A 172 -27.56 -3.08 17.87
C ARG A 172 -28.18 -3.34 16.51
N ASN A 173 -29.40 -3.88 16.52
CA ASN A 173 -30.28 -3.79 15.36
C ASN A 173 -30.51 -2.31 15.06
N LEU A 174 -29.70 -1.73 14.16
CA LEU A 174 -29.97 -0.42 13.62
C LEU A 174 -31.41 -0.44 13.11
N THR A 175 -32.19 0.52 13.56
CA THR A 175 -33.50 0.74 13.01
C THR A 175 -33.34 1.03 11.51
N LYS A 176 -34.35 0.67 10.73
CA LYS A 176 -34.37 0.99 9.30
C LYS A 176 -34.08 2.49 9.05
N HIS A 177 -34.59 3.37 9.91
CA HIS A 177 -34.36 4.81 9.85
C HIS A 177 -32.88 5.19 10.05
N GLU A 178 -32.18 4.57 11.01
CA GLU A 178 -30.74 4.80 11.23
C GLU A 178 -29.90 4.30 10.05
N GLU A 179 -30.21 3.11 9.53
CA GLU A 179 -29.55 2.54 8.36
C GLU A 179 -29.70 3.46 7.13
N TYR A 180 -30.92 3.96 6.89
CA TYR A 180 -31.17 4.95 5.84
C TYR A 180 -30.36 6.23 6.04
N CYS A 181 -30.30 6.76 7.27
CA CYS A 181 -29.57 7.99 7.52
C CYS A 181 -28.06 7.84 7.32
N ILE A 182 -27.48 6.72 7.74
CA ILE A 182 -26.07 6.40 7.49
C ILE A 182 -25.82 6.32 5.98
N LYS A 183 -26.60 5.51 5.24
CA LYS A 183 -26.45 5.36 3.78
C LYS A 183 -26.58 6.71 3.06
N LYS A 184 -27.60 7.49 3.38
CA LYS A 184 -27.83 8.82 2.79
C LYS A 184 -26.66 9.77 3.08
N TYR A 185 -26.14 9.77 4.31
CA TYR A 185 -25.01 10.61 4.69
C TYR A 185 -23.74 10.23 3.93
N LEU A 186 -23.42 8.93 3.88
CA LEU A 186 -22.23 8.44 3.20
C LEU A 186 -22.27 8.75 1.69
N ILE A 187 -23.43 8.62 1.04
CA ILE A 187 -23.61 8.97 -0.37
C ILE A 187 -23.49 10.48 -0.57
N LYS A 188 -24.18 11.29 0.25
CA LYS A 188 -24.19 12.75 0.12
C LYS A 188 -22.80 13.38 0.29
N ASN A 189 -21.97 12.81 1.17
CA ASN A 189 -20.61 13.28 1.42
C ASN A 189 -19.55 12.59 0.53
N ASN A 190 -19.97 11.80 -0.47
CA ASN A 190 -19.07 11.04 -1.36
C ASN A 190 -18.09 10.11 -0.62
N LEU A 191 -18.51 9.56 0.53
CA LEU A 191 -17.71 8.63 1.31
C LEU A 191 -17.78 7.21 0.71
N ILE A 192 -18.87 6.89 0.02
CA ILE A 192 -19.07 5.64 -0.73
C ILE A 192 -19.65 5.94 -2.11
N ASP A 193 -19.23 5.16 -3.10
CA ASP A 193 -19.80 5.21 -4.45
C ASP A 193 -20.90 4.15 -4.60
N ILE A 194 -22.09 4.59 -5.00
CA ILE A 194 -23.27 3.71 -5.11
C ILE A 194 -23.10 2.65 -6.20
N TYR A 195 -22.33 2.93 -7.25
CA TYR A 195 -22.12 2.00 -8.35
C TYR A 195 -21.08 0.94 -8.00
N THR A 196 -20.05 1.32 -7.27
CA THR A 196 -18.98 0.43 -6.80
C THR A 196 -19.52 -0.61 -5.83
N TYR A 197 -20.45 -0.22 -4.94
CA TYR A 197 -20.89 -1.04 -3.81
C TYR A 197 -22.33 -1.57 -3.91
N ASP A 198 -23.01 -1.35 -5.04
CA ASP A 198 -24.40 -1.77 -5.28
C ASP A 198 -25.36 -1.39 -4.13
N ILE A 199 -25.31 -0.11 -3.74
CA ILE A 199 -26.06 0.40 -2.59
C ILE A 199 -27.38 0.97 -3.07
N ASP A 200 -28.49 0.42 -2.58
CA ASP A 200 -29.80 1.04 -2.73
C ASP A 200 -29.87 2.36 -1.93
N PRO A 201 -29.96 3.53 -2.60
CA PRO A 201 -30.04 4.81 -1.93
C PRO A 201 -31.37 5.03 -1.20
N ASN A 202 -32.43 4.26 -1.50
CA ASN A 202 -33.72 4.39 -0.86
C ASN A 202 -34.47 3.04 -0.67
N PRO A 203 -34.34 2.40 0.50
CA PRO A 203 -35.14 1.22 0.84
C PRO A 203 -36.64 1.56 0.86
N HIS A 204 -37.41 0.83 0.04
CA HIS A 204 -38.79 1.18 -0.34
C HIS A 204 -39.83 1.21 0.80
N ASN A 205 -39.47 0.78 2.01
CA ASN A 205 -40.38 0.58 3.14
C ASN A 205 -40.09 1.47 4.36
N ILE A 206 -39.30 2.55 4.19
CA ILE A 206 -38.94 3.45 5.29
C ILE A 206 -39.74 4.73 5.20
N ASN A 207 -40.45 5.08 6.27
CA ASN A 207 -41.10 6.38 6.38
C ASN A 207 -40.03 7.44 6.68
N VAL A 208 -39.79 8.33 5.71
CA VAL A 208 -38.77 9.38 5.83
C VAL A 208 -39.32 10.70 6.36
N THR A 209 -40.62 10.80 6.63
CA THR A 209 -41.24 12.03 7.13
C THR A 209 -40.69 12.37 8.53
N GLY A 210 -40.07 13.55 8.65
CA GLY A 210 -39.53 14.04 9.91
C GLY A 210 -38.13 13.52 10.28
N LEU A 211 -37.50 12.70 9.43
CA LEU A 211 -36.12 12.26 9.66
C LEU A 211 -35.11 13.36 9.32
N ASN A 212 -34.33 13.80 10.32
CA ASN A 212 -33.17 14.66 10.14
C ASN A 212 -31.87 13.85 10.26
N CYS A 213 -31.43 13.26 9.15
CA CYS A 213 -30.25 12.40 9.14
C CYS A 213 -28.96 13.14 9.51
N GLU A 214 -28.81 14.41 9.16
CA GLU A 214 -27.60 15.18 9.51
C GLU A 214 -27.47 15.33 11.02
N GLU A 215 -28.56 15.65 11.71
CA GLU A 215 -28.56 15.78 13.17
C GLU A 215 -28.32 14.44 13.87
N MET A 216 -28.92 13.35 13.36
CA MET A 216 -28.72 12.01 13.91
C MET A 216 -27.25 11.56 13.79
N ILE A 217 -26.64 11.75 12.61
CA ILE A 217 -25.24 11.40 12.39
C ILE A 217 -24.32 12.27 13.25
N ARG A 218 -24.59 13.59 13.35
CA ARG A 218 -23.82 14.48 14.23
C ARG A 218 -23.83 13.99 15.68
N LYS A 219 -24.99 13.64 16.23
CA LYS A 219 -25.10 13.13 17.61
C LYS A 219 -24.34 11.82 17.79
N SER A 220 -24.42 10.91 16.82
CA SER A 220 -23.67 9.65 16.85
C SER A 220 -22.15 9.91 16.87
N ASN A 221 -21.66 10.88 16.11
CA ASN A 221 -20.23 11.23 16.10
C ASN A 221 -19.80 11.88 17.42
N GLU A 222 -20.65 12.71 18.03
CA GLU A 222 -20.41 13.32 19.35
C GLU A 222 -20.32 12.26 20.47
N GLU A 223 -21.16 11.22 20.44
CA GLU A 223 -21.07 10.12 21.42
C GLU A 223 -19.76 9.34 21.31
N VAL A 224 -19.26 9.09 20.09
CA VAL A 224 -17.99 8.40 19.87
C VAL A 224 -16.81 9.29 20.30
N TYR A 225 -16.92 10.60 20.06
CA TYR A 225 -15.98 11.60 20.56
C TYR A 225 -15.88 11.56 22.09
N ASP A 226 -17.01 11.54 22.80
CA ASP A 226 -17.05 11.50 24.27
C ASP A 226 -16.43 10.21 24.84
N GLN A 227 -16.60 9.09 24.15
CA GLN A 227 -15.96 7.82 24.52
C GLN A 227 -14.44 7.88 24.32
N LEU A 228 -13.97 8.41 23.19
CA LEU A 228 -12.56 8.60 22.91
C LEU A 228 -11.90 9.54 23.91
N SER A 229 -12.53 10.68 24.19
CA SER A 229 -12.02 11.65 25.16
C SER A 229 -11.88 10.99 26.54
N THR A 230 -12.90 10.26 27.01
CA THR A 230 -12.87 9.52 28.28
C THR A 230 -11.70 8.53 28.36
N VAL A 231 -11.46 7.74 27.31
CA VAL A 231 -10.34 6.78 27.26
C VAL A 231 -8.98 7.48 27.32
N TYR A 232 -8.84 8.62 26.63
CA TYR A 232 -7.60 9.39 26.63
C TYR A 232 -7.35 10.09 27.97
N PHE A 233 -8.38 10.63 28.63
CA PHE A 233 -8.27 11.22 29.96
C PHE A 233 -7.91 10.21 31.05
N GLN A 234 -8.31 8.95 30.90
CA GLN A 234 -8.04 7.89 31.88
C GLN A 234 -6.63 7.27 31.73
N LYS A 235 -5.89 7.55 30.66
CA LYS A 235 -4.54 6.99 30.46
C LYS A 235 -3.48 7.84 31.17
N PRO A 236 -2.74 7.30 32.16
CA PRO A 236 -1.81 8.06 33.00
C PRO A 236 -0.61 8.66 32.23
N ASN A 237 -0.30 8.18 31.03
CA ASN A 237 0.76 8.74 30.17
C ASN A 237 0.27 9.86 29.24
N LEU A 238 -1.04 10.14 29.22
CA LEU A 238 -1.70 11.15 28.39
C LEU A 238 -2.43 12.20 29.23
N SER A 239 -2.21 12.23 30.55
CA SER A 239 -2.96 13.02 31.54
C SER A 239 -2.72 14.55 31.50
N ASN A 240 -2.33 15.10 30.35
CA ASN A 240 -2.35 16.54 30.11
C ASN A 240 -3.58 16.85 29.25
N ASP A 241 -4.55 17.56 29.82
CA ASP A 241 -5.82 17.89 29.17
C ASP A 241 -5.62 18.57 27.81
N GLU A 242 -4.59 19.43 27.67
CA GLU A 242 -4.26 20.09 26.39
C GLU A 242 -3.81 19.09 25.32
N LYS A 243 -3.12 18.01 25.72
CA LYS A 243 -2.66 16.96 24.79
C LYS A 243 -3.80 16.05 24.36
N VAL A 244 -4.72 15.76 25.28
CA VAL A 244 -5.92 14.99 24.98
C VAL A 244 -6.80 15.77 24.01
N GLU A 245 -7.06 17.04 24.29
CA GLU A 245 -7.84 17.92 23.42
C GLU A 245 -7.20 18.06 22.03
N CYS A 246 -5.88 18.27 21.98
CA CYS A 246 -5.15 18.28 20.72
C CYS A 246 -5.30 16.97 19.93
N ALA A 247 -5.11 15.81 20.58
CA ALA A 247 -5.21 14.52 19.90
C ALA A 247 -6.61 14.26 19.36
N VAL A 248 -7.63 14.61 20.15
CA VAL A 248 -9.04 14.46 19.80
C VAL A 248 -9.42 15.38 18.63
N GLU A 249 -8.94 16.62 18.61
CA GLU A 249 -9.14 17.52 17.47
C GLU A 249 -8.44 16.99 16.21
N LYS A 250 -7.28 16.33 16.32
CA LYS A 250 -6.62 15.68 15.18
C LYS A 250 -7.40 14.50 14.61
N PHE A 251 -8.19 13.78 15.41
CA PHE A 251 -9.13 12.79 14.88
C PHE A 251 -10.25 13.45 14.09
N ARG A 252 -10.77 14.59 14.57
CA ARG A 252 -11.84 15.35 13.92
C ARG A 252 -11.39 15.98 12.60
N GLU A 253 -10.27 16.70 12.61
CA GLU A 253 -9.69 17.35 11.40
C GLU A 253 -9.36 16.37 10.27
N ALA A 254 -9.25 15.09 10.59
CA ALA A 254 -8.89 14.03 9.65
C ALA A 254 -10.07 13.11 9.31
N ASP A 255 -11.30 13.53 9.66
CA ASP A 255 -12.54 12.82 9.33
C ASP A 255 -12.54 11.35 9.80
N TYR A 256 -11.89 11.07 10.95
CA TYR A 256 -11.78 9.70 11.47
C TYR A 256 -13.14 9.05 11.71
N PHE A 257 -14.10 9.81 12.24
CA PHE A 257 -15.44 9.31 12.54
C PHE A 257 -16.20 8.92 11.27
N ASP A 258 -16.05 9.71 10.20
CA ASP A 258 -16.64 9.44 8.89
C ASP A 258 -16.00 8.20 8.26
N LEU A 259 -14.68 8.03 8.43
CA LEU A 259 -13.96 6.83 8.00
C LEU A 259 -14.44 5.57 8.75
N VAL A 260 -14.59 5.63 10.07
CA VAL A 260 -15.12 4.51 10.87
C VAL A 260 -16.56 4.18 10.47
N MET A 261 -17.40 5.20 10.26
CA MET A 261 -18.77 5.03 9.81
C MET A 261 -18.86 4.39 8.43
N LYS A 262 -18.00 4.80 7.50
CA LYS A 262 -17.85 4.19 6.19
C LYS A 262 -17.51 2.70 6.32
N ILE A 263 -16.50 2.34 7.11
CA ILE A 263 -16.06 0.95 7.28
C ILE A 263 -17.15 0.09 7.91
N ASN A 264 -17.82 0.62 8.94
CA ASN A 264 -18.97 -0.04 9.56
C ASN A 264 -20.08 -0.30 8.55
N ALA A 265 -20.43 0.68 7.71
CA ALA A 265 -21.44 0.48 6.68
C ALA A 265 -21.00 -0.58 5.65
N LEU A 266 -19.75 -0.51 5.17
CA LEU A 266 -19.20 -1.48 4.23
C LEU A 266 -19.15 -2.91 4.80
N SER A 267 -18.95 -3.08 6.10
CA SER A 267 -18.96 -4.40 6.76
C SER A 267 -20.30 -5.14 6.66
N THR A 268 -21.39 -4.39 6.49
CA THR A 268 -22.75 -4.94 6.34
C THR A 268 -23.14 -5.22 4.90
N LEU A 269 -22.32 -4.76 3.94
CA LEU A 269 -22.54 -4.96 2.51
C LEU A 269 -21.77 -6.18 2.01
N ASN A 270 -22.29 -6.79 0.94
CA ASN A 270 -21.61 -7.89 0.27
C ASN A 270 -20.52 -7.36 -0.67
N ILE A 271 -19.40 -6.87 -0.11
CA ILE A 271 -18.26 -6.40 -0.89
C ILE A 271 -17.30 -7.55 -1.24
N THR A 272 -16.62 -7.42 -2.36
CA THR A 272 -15.59 -8.37 -2.80
C THR A 272 -14.33 -8.30 -1.93
N SER A 273 -13.52 -9.36 -1.95
CA SER A 273 -12.22 -9.36 -1.25
C SER A 273 -11.28 -8.26 -1.76
N GLU A 274 -11.32 -7.97 -3.06
CA GLU A 274 -10.51 -6.90 -3.67
C GLU A 274 -10.92 -5.52 -3.13
N GLN A 275 -12.22 -5.24 -3.06
CA GLN A 275 -12.74 -4.00 -2.47
C GLN A 275 -12.35 -3.87 -0.99
N LYS A 276 -12.43 -4.97 -0.22
CA LYS A 276 -12.00 -4.98 1.19
C LYS A 276 -10.51 -4.62 1.32
N ILE A 277 -9.66 -5.13 0.42
CA ILE A 277 -8.22 -4.81 0.40
C ILE A 277 -8.00 -3.32 0.12
N ILE A 278 -8.69 -2.75 -0.89
CA ILE A 278 -8.57 -1.32 -1.23
C ILE A 278 -8.99 -0.44 -0.04
N GLU A 279 -10.11 -0.77 0.62
CA GLU A 279 -10.60 0.01 1.75
C GLU A 279 -9.73 -0.13 3.00
N ARG A 280 -9.12 -1.31 3.19
CA ARG A 280 -8.11 -1.52 4.23
C ARG A 280 -6.89 -0.62 4.01
N GLU A 281 -6.36 -0.59 2.78
CA GLU A 281 -5.20 0.24 2.45
C GLU A 281 -5.49 1.74 2.65
N ASN A 282 -6.68 2.19 2.22
CA ASN A 282 -7.15 3.56 2.45
C ASN A 282 -7.23 3.89 3.95
N PHE A 283 -7.81 2.98 4.75
CA PHE A 283 -7.90 3.15 6.19
C PHE A 283 -6.53 3.31 6.84
N ILE A 284 -5.61 2.40 6.53
CA ILE A 284 -4.25 2.40 7.09
C ILE A 284 -3.52 3.70 6.76
N GLN A 285 -3.66 4.19 5.52
CA GLN A 285 -3.04 5.44 5.11
C GLN A 285 -3.60 6.65 5.88
N ILE A 286 -4.93 6.74 6.02
CA ILE A 286 -5.59 7.83 6.75
C ILE A 286 -5.24 7.75 8.24
N PHE A 287 -5.33 6.57 8.84
CA PHE A 287 -5.04 6.37 10.26
C PHE A 287 -3.57 6.65 10.59
N SER A 288 -2.63 6.29 9.72
CA SER A 288 -1.23 6.63 9.91
C SER A 288 -0.98 8.14 9.81
N ASN A 289 -1.68 8.83 8.90
CA ASN A 289 -1.66 10.29 8.83
C ASN A 289 -2.19 10.90 10.15
N ILE A 290 -3.32 10.42 10.67
CA ILE A 290 -3.87 10.83 11.97
C ILE A 290 -2.86 10.63 13.09
N THR A 291 -2.27 9.43 13.18
CA THR A 291 -1.27 9.10 14.19
C THR A 291 -0.05 10.04 14.12
N SER A 292 0.37 10.40 12.91
CA SER A 292 1.46 11.36 12.72
C SER A 292 1.10 12.78 13.19
N LYS A 293 -0.15 13.21 13.01
CA LYS A 293 -0.66 14.49 13.51
C LYS A 293 -0.83 14.49 15.03
N ILE A 294 -1.31 13.39 15.62
CA ILE A 294 -1.44 13.25 17.08
C ILE A 294 -0.07 13.31 17.76
N ALA A 295 0.97 12.78 17.10
CA ALA A 295 2.34 12.83 17.64
C ALA A 295 2.90 14.26 17.82
N THR A 296 2.24 15.29 17.28
CA THR A 296 2.67 16.69 17.45
C THR A 296 2.07 17.39 18.68
N CYS A 297 1.27 16.70 19.50
CA CYS A 297 0.50 17.29 20.61
C CYS A 297 1.25 17.47 21.97
#